data_AF-A0A7R9N320-F1
#
_entry.id   AF-A0A7R9N320-F1
#
_cell.length_a   1.000
_cell.length_b   1.000
_cell.length_c   1.000
_cell.angle_alpha   90.00
_cell.angle_beta   90.00
_cell.angle_gamma   90.00
#
_symmetry.space_group_name_H-M   'P 1'
#
loop_
_entity.id
_entity.type
_entity.pdbx_description
1 polymer ?
#
loop_
_entity_poly.entity_id
_entity_poly.type
_entity_poly.pdbx_seq_one_letter_code
_entity_poly.pdbx_strand_id
1 'polypeptide(L)'
;MKSLEKSLVIPLLVLAIVLSGCLETPVAAPPAIDSRVLEENGWVQVGDVVRDSKSFEIGGREIQINTARITYADRELEEYLMDQIGVYRRPPQNLTAHILAMRIVLPSGIPLPSQLVLEMAGSQVEEMAGAMGLRDFHQVNMTTIEVRDGKSAEAKIYAGEMPISEKITIPVKGVLTTWSASGSTIIASAIYPGGDFVLETEDEKVIIEIDGAAEYEEIVELLQQME
;
A
#
# COMPACT_ATOMS: atom_id res chain seq x y z
N MET A 1 74.88 -25.60 -35.86
CA MET A 1 74.31 -26.96 -35.96
C MET A 1 73.44 -27.19 -34.74
N LYS A 2 72.10 -27.27 -34.93
CA LYS A 2 71.02 -27.70 -33.99
C LYS A 2 70.84 -26.88 -32.69
N SER A 3 69.67 -26.45 -32.24
CA SER A 3 68.27 -26.70 -32.60
C SER A 3 67.39 -25.59 -32.00
N LEU A 4 66.40 -25.11 -32.76
CA LEU A 4 65.17 -24.51 -32.22
C LEU A 4 64.55 -25.50 -31.22
N GLU A 5 63.95 -25.03 -30.12
CA GLU A 5 62.65 -25.55 -29.64
C GLU A 5 61.94 -24.53 -28.72
N LYS A 6 60.79 -24.06 -29.21
CA LYS A 6 59.52 -23.85 -28.47
C LYS A 6 59.35 -22.57 -27.64
N SER A 7 58.84 -21.57 -28.35
CA SER A 7 57.65 -20.78 -27.99
C SER A 7 56.86 -21.31 -26.79
N LEU A 8 56.67 -20.46 -25.79
CA LEU A 8 55.39 -20.38 -25.10
C LEU A 8 55.11 -18.90 -24.78
N VAL A 9 54.63 -18.20 -25.80
CA VAL A 9 53.78 -17.03 -25.64
C VAL A 9 52.55 -17.50 -24.88
N ILE A 10 52.54 -17.35 -23.55
CA ILE A 10 51.33 -17.52 -22.76
C ILE A 10 50.48 -16.27 -23.05
N PRO A 11 49.33 -16.41 -23.72
CA PRO A 11 48.50 -15.27 -24.01
C PRO A 11 47.99 -14.72 -22.68
N LEU A 12 48.10 -13.41 -22.54
CA LEU A 12 47.40 -12.59 -21.58
C LEU A 12 45.94 -13.06 -21.57
N LEU A 13 45.57 -13.87 -20.58
CA LEU A 13 44.20 -14.33 -20.40
C LEU A 13 43.42 -13.06 -20.11
N VAL A 14 42.77 -12.54 -21.15
CA VAL A 14 41.75 -11.50 -21.06
C VAL A 14 40.75 -12.03 -20.06
N LEU A 15 40.84 -11.54 -18.83
CA LEU A 15 39.80 -11.64 -17.83
C LEU A 15 38.64 -10.80 -18.38
N ALA A 16 37.92 -11.37 -19.35
CA ALA A 16 36.55 -11.00 -19.62
C ALA A 16 35.80 -11.36 -18.34
N ILE A 17 35.82 -10.44 -17.37
CA ILE A 17 34.76 -10.33 -16.40
C ILE A 17 33.55 -10.01 -17.25
N VAL A 18 32.88 -11.08 -17.67
CA VAL A 18 31.51 -11.00 -18.12
C VAL A 18 30.80 -10.51 -16.86
N LEU A 19 30.64 -9.19 -16.77
CA LEU A 19 29.58 -8.57 -15.98
C LEU A 19 28.28 -9.01 -16.66
N SER A 20 27.98 -10.30 -16.61
CA SER A 20 26.63 -10.81 -16.55
C SER A 20 26.11 -10.31 -15.21
N GLY A 21 25.84 -9.01 -15.13
CA GLY A 21 25.06 -8.45 -14.07
C GLY A 21 23.70 -9.10 -14.18
N CYS A 22 23.53 -10.23 -13.50
CA CYS A 22 22.27 -10.48 -12.82
C CYS A 22 22.07 -9.23 -11.96
N LEU A 23 21.35 -8.27 -12.54
CA LEU A 23 20.79 -7.16 -11.79
C LEU A 23 19.77 -7.79 -10.87
N GLU A 24 20.25 -8.35 -9.78
CA GLU A 24 19.43 -8.97 -8.77
C GLU A 24 18.61 -7.85 -8.15
N THR A 25 17.30 -7.88 -8.37
CA THR A 25 16.40 -6.87 -7.83
C THR A 25 16.54 -6.89 -6.31
N PRO A 26 16.82 -5.76 -5.64
CA PRO A 26 16.96 -5.73 -4.19
C PRO A 26 15.70 -6.28 -3.53
N VAL A 27 15.86 -6.94 -2.37
CA VAL A 27 14.70 -7.33 -1.55
C VAL A 27 13.97 -6.05 -1.14
N ALA A 28 12.68 -5.96 -1.44
CA ALA A 28 11.87 -4.83 -1.01
C ALA A 28 11.65 -4.90 0.52
N ALA A 29 12.08 -3.86 1.24
CA ALA A 29 11.59 -3.62 2.58
C ALA A 29 10.16 -3.06 2.51
N PRO A 30 9.25 -3.42 3.42
CA PRO A 30 7.91 -2.82 3.42
C PRO A 30 8.01 -1.30 3.65
N PRO A 31 7.04 -0.51 3.15
CA PRO A 31 6.82 0.84 3.66
C PRO A 31 6.57 0.76 5.17
N ALA A 32 7.19 1.62 5.97
CA ALA A 32 7.05 1.55 7.42
C ALA A 32 6.64 2.89 8.01
N ILE A 33 5.76 2.83 9.02
CA ILE A 33 5.46 3.94 9.94
C ILE A 33 6.14 3.59 11.28
N ASP A 34 6.74 4.57 11.96
CA ASP A 34 7.37 4.34 13.27
C ASP A 34 6.33 3.76 14.24
N SER A 35 6.69 2.68 14.94
CA SER A 35 5.76 1.98 15.83
C SER A 35 5.23 2.87 16.96
N ARG A 36 5.98 3.90 17.38
CA ARG A 36 5.51 4.87 18.38
C ARG A 36 4.42 5.76 17.81
N VAL A 37 4.55 6.19 16.56
CA VAL A 37 3.50 6.97 15.88
C VAL A 37 2.24 6.13 15.74
N LEU A 38 2.37 4.86 15.35
CA LEU A 38 1.23 3.94 15.29
C LEU A 38 0.56 3.81 16.66
N GLU A 39 1.32 3.52 17.73
CA GLU A 39 0.81 3.37 19.09
C GLU A 39 0.16 4.66 19.64
N GLU A 40 0.77 5.83 19.39
CA GLU A 40 0.25 7.13 19.81
C GLU A 40 -1.07 7.52 19.15
N ASN A 41 -1.38 6.95 17.97
CA ASN A 41 -2.62 7.16 17.24
C ASN A 41 -3.57 5.94 17.30
N GLY A 42 -3.26 4.91 18.10
CA GLY A 42 -4.14 3.73 18.20
C GLY A 42 -4.10 2.76 17.00
N TRP A 43 -3.13 2.90 16.09
CA TRP A 43 -2.94 2.02 14.94
C TRP A 43 -2.02 0.84 15.25
N VAL A 44 -2.24 -0.28 14.57
CA VAL A 44 -1.37 -1.46 14.65
C VAL A 44 -1.13 -2.07 13.29
N GLN A 45 0.01 -2.73 13.11
CA GLN A 45 0.21 -3.63 11.98
C GLN A 45 -0.71 -4.84 12.11
N VAL A 46 -1.40 -5.20 11.02
CA VAL A 46 -2.25 -6.39 10.96
C VAL A 46 -1.71 -7.38 9.93
N GLY A 47 -1.51 -8.62 10.37
CA GLY A 47 -0.97 -9.69 9.54
C GLY A 47 0.54 -9.57 9.29
N ASP A 48 1.04 -10.48 8.45
CA ASP A 48 2.44 -10.54 8.08
C ASP A 48 2.75 -9.66 6.86
N VAL A 49 4.00 -9.21 6.76
CA VAL A 49 4.50 -8.55 5.56
C VAL A 49 4.54 -9.54 4.40
N VAL A 50 3.75 -9.27 3.36
CA VAL A 50 3.69 -10.09 2.15
C VAL A 50 4.75 -9.59 1.16
N ARG A 51 5.61 -10.49 0.68
CA ARG A 51 6.62 -10.20 -0.33
C ARG A 51 6.34 -11.01 -1.58
N ASP A 52 6.46 -10.35 -2.73
CA ASP A 52 6.22 -10.98 -4.03
C ASP A 52 7.25 -10.50 -5.06
N SER A 53 7.43 -11.29 -6.11
CA SER A 53 8.25 -10.95 -7.27
C SER A 53 7.45 -11.20 -8.54
N LYS A 54 7.36 -10.19 -9.40
CA LYS A 54 6.64 -10.30 -10.69
C LYS A 54 7.53 -9.84 -11.84
N SER A 55 7.46 -10.57 -12.94
CA SER A 55 8.09 -10.18 -14.21
C SER A 55 7.10 -9.40 -15.07
N PHE A 56 7.57 -8.30 -15.66
CA PHE A 56 6.83 -7.51 -16.64
C PHE A 56 7.66 -7.37 -17.92
N GLU A 57 7.04 -7.46 -19.08
CA GLU A 57 7.69 -7.13 -20.33
C GLU A 57 7.55 -5.64 -20.62
N ILE A 58 8.67 -4.90 -20.59
CA ILE A 58 8.71 -3.46 -20.84
C ILE A 58 9.71 -3.19 -21.96
N GLY A 59 9.22 -2.70 -23.11
CA GLY A 59 10.06 -2.41 -24.27
C GLY A 59 10.78 -3.65 -24.83
N GLY A 60 10.14 -4.82 -24.78
CA GLY A 60 10.71 -6.09 -25.27
C GLY A 60 11.78 -6.70 -24.36
N ARG A 61 11.87 -6.23 -23.11
CA ARG A 61 12.75 -6.80 -22.08
C ARG A 61 11.93 -7.21 -20.87
N GLU A 62 12.22 -8.39 -20.34
CA GLU A 62 11.67 -8.82 -19.07
C GLU A 62 12.34 -8.04 -17.92
N ILE A 63 11.52 -7.44 -17.07
CA ILE A 63 11.94 -6.71 -15.87
C ILE A 63 11.26 -7.37 -14.69
N GLN A 64 12.06 -7.90 -13.77
CA GLN A 64 11.58 -8.44 -12.51
C GLN A 64 11.47 -7.34 -11.47
N ILE A 65 10.29 -7.10 -10.94
CA ILE A 65 10.05 -6.21 -9.80
C ILE A 65 9.89 -7.02 -8.53
N ASN A 66 10.36 -6.46 -7.41
CA ASN A 66 10.09 -6.99 -6.07
C ASN A 66 9.14 -6.07 -5.35
N THR A 67 8.19 -6.64 -4.63
CA THR A 67 7.22 -5.89 -3.82
C THR A 67 7.25 -6.35 -2.37
N ALA A 68 6.95 -5.41 -1.48
CA ALA A 68 6.68 -5.71 -0.08
C ALA A 68 5.45 -4.92 0.36
N ARG A 69 4.47 -5.62 0.90
CA ARG A 69 3.16 -5.10 1.27
C ARG A 69 2.94 -5.27 2.78
N ILE A 70 2.38 -4.24 3.38
CA ILE A 70 2.03 -4.20 4.80
C ILE A 70 0.64 -3.60 4.97
N THR A 71 -0.07 -4.03 6.01
CA THR A 71 -1.40 -3.52 6.36
C THR A 71 -1.35 -2.98 7.77
N TYR A 72 -1.94 -1.81 7.97
CA TYR A 72 -2.24 -1.23 9.28
C TYR A 72 -3.75 -1.10 9.45
N ALA A 73 -4.22 -1.21 10.69
CA ALA A 73 -5.61 -0.96 11.04
C ALA A 73 -5.68 -0.11 12.30
N ASP A 74 -6.69 0.73 12.36
CA ASP A 74 -7.00 1.54 13.52
C ASP A 74 -7.72 0.69 14.57
N ARG A 75 -7.08 0.47 15.72
CA ARG A 75 -7.67 -0.29 16.83
C ARG A 75 -8.48 0.60 17.76
N GLU A 76 -8.12 1.86 17.88
CA GLU A 76 -8.87 2.78 18.73
C GLU A 76 -10.25 3.07 18.13
N LEU A 77 -10.33 3.29 16.82
CA LEU A 77 -11.62 3.39 16.12
C LEU A 77 -12.41 2.07 16.20
N GLU A 78 -11.75 0.92 16.10
CA GLU A 78 -12.43 -0.37 16.28
C GLU A 78 -13.05 -0.48 17.68
N GLU A 79 -12.32 -0.13 18.73
CA GLU A 79 -12.79 -0.13 20.12
C GLU A 79 -13.92 0.89 20.34
N TYR A 80 -13.79 2.11 19.80
CA TYR A 80 -14.81 3.15 19.84
C TYR A 80 -16.10 2.69 19.17
N LEU A 81 -16.01 2.13 17.97
CA LEU A 81 -17.15 1.56 17.25
C LEU A 81 -17.79 0.42 18.04
N MET A 82 -16.98 -0.44 18.67
CA MET A 82 -17.47 -1.52 19.51
C MET A 82 -18.21 -1.01 20.76
N ASP A 83 -17.75 0.08 21.38
CA ASP A 83 -18.42 0.68 22.53
C ASP A 83 -19.78 1.28 22.13
N GLN A 84 -19.85 1.99 21.01
CA GLN A 84 -21.10 2.55 20.48
C GLN A 84 -22.11 1.49 20.03
N ILE A 85 -21.63 0.42 19.41
CA ILE A 85 -22.46 -0.71 19.00
C ILE A 85 -22.90 -1.54 20.23
N GLY A 86 -22.12 -1.49 21.32
CA GLY A 86 -22.41 -2.15 22.59
C GLY A 86 -22.46 -3.69 22.51
N VAL A 87 -23.10 -4.31 23.50
CA VAL A 87 -23.26 -5.77 23.68
C VAL A 87 -24.13 -6.44 22.59
N TYR A 88 -24.59 -5.68 21.59
CA TYR A 88 -25.73 -6.03 20.75
C TYR A 88 -25.43 -6.93 19.55
N ARG A 89 -24.17 -7.23 19.22
CA ARG A 89 -23.66 -8.34 18.38
C ARG A 89 -22.23 -8.02 17.95
N ARG A 90 -21.53 -9.01 17.37
CA ARG A 90 -20.22 -8.80 16.75
C ARG A 90 -20.33 -7.67 15.73
N PRO A 91 -19.50 -6.61 15.82
CA PRO A 91 -19.44 -5.61 14.77
C PRO A 91 -19.10 -6.32 13.45
N PRO A 92 -19.51 -5.77 12.31
CA PRO A 92 -19.06 -6.30 11.03
C PRO A 92 -17.53 -6.28 11.00
N GLN A 93 -16.95 -7.40 10.58
CA GLN A 93 -15.49 -7.48 10.45
C GLN A 93 -15.04 -6.36 9.50
N ASN A 94 -13.97 -5.65 9.86
CA ASN A 94 -13.37 -4.57 9.08
C ASN A 94 -14.18 -3.25 9.06
N LEU A 95 -14.93 -2.93 10.12
CA LEU A 95 -15.59 -1.63 10.27
C LEU A 95 -14.62 -0.46 10.48
N THR A 96 -13.37 -0.75 10.79
CA THR A 96 -12.35 0.26 11.13
C THR A 96 -11.58 0.75 9.91
N ALA A 97 -10.79 1.81 10.09
CA ALA A 97 -9.88 2.34 9.11
C ALA A 97 -8.72 1.37 8.86
N HIS A 98 -8.31 1.25 7.60
CA HIS A 98 -7.21 0.40 7.17
C HIS A 98 -6.30 1.15 6.20
N ILE A 99 -4.99 0.98 6.35
CA ILE A 99 -3.99 1.42 5.39
C ILE A 99 -3.32 0.18 4.81
N LEU A 100 -3.33 0.08 3.48
CA LEU A 100 -2.55 -0.88 2.72
C LEU A 100 -1.43 -0.16 2.00
N ALA A 101 -0.19 -0.51 2.33
CA ALA A 101 0.98 0.10 1.72
C ALA A 101 1.85 -0.95 1.02
N MET A 102 2.39 -0.60 -0.14
CA MET A 102 3.24 -1.45 -0.96
C MET A 102 4.45 -0.66 -1.45
N ARG A 103 5.65 -1.18 -1.17
CA ARG A 103 6.89 -0.72 -1.82
C ARG A 103 7.16 -1.58 -3.03
N ILE A 104 7.57 -0.94 -4.11
CA ILE A 104 8.01 -1.58 -5.35
C ILE A 104 9.45 -1.18 -5.62
N VAL A 105 10.32 -2.17 -5.83
CA VAL A 105 11.75 -1.98 -6.11
C VAL A 105 12.10 -2.59 -7.46
N LEU A 106 12.87 -1.84 -8.26
CA LEU A 106 13.42 -2.30 -9.53
C LEU A 106 14.90 -2.64 -9.44
N PRO A 107 15.39 -3.49 -10.35
CA PRO A 107 16.82 -3.64 -10.55
C PRO A 107 17.46 -2.29 -10.87
N SER A 108 18.64 -2.03 -10.30
CA SER A 108 19.40 -0.78 -10.45
C SER A 108 18.73 0.50 -9.90
N GLY A 109 17.63 0.41 -9.14
CA GLY A 109 16.96 1.59 -8.55
C GLY A 109 16.34 2.54 -9.58
N ILE A 110 16.02 2.04 -10.78
CA ILE A 110 15.37 2.80 -11.85
C ILE A 110 13.91 3.10 -11.42
N PRO A 111 13.41 4.33 -11.60
CA PRO A 111 12.01 4.64 -11.30
C PRO A 111 11.07 3.83 -12.21
N LEU A 112 9.94 3.37 -11.65
CA LEU A 112 8.90 2.71 -12.43
C LEU A 112 8.36 3.64 -13.53
N PRO A 113 8.04 3.10 -14.72
CA PRO A 113 7.17 3.78 -15.66
C PRO A 113 5.84 4.15 -14.99
N SER A 114 5.41 5.41 -15.12
CA SER A 114 4.20 5.91 -14.47
C SER A 114 2.95 5.07 -14.76
N GLN A 115 2.83 4.56 -15.99
CA GLN A 115 1.72 3.69 -16.39
C GLN A 115 1.65 2.41 -15.54
N LEU A 116 2.79 1.77 -15.25
CA LEU A 116 2.82 0.57 -14.42
C LEU A 116 2.48 0.88 -12.96
N VAL A 117 2.95 2.03 -12.44
CA VAL A 117 2.55 2.49 -11.10
C VAL A 117 1.04 2.69 -11.02
N LEU A 118 0.44 3.32 -12.03
CA LEU A 118 -0.99 3.57 -12.10
C LEU A 118 -1.81 2.27 -12.19
N GLU A 119 -1.35 1.28 -12.97
CA GLU A 119 -1.98 -0.04 -13.06
C GLU A 119 -1.93 -0.79 -11.72
N MET A 120 -0.77 -0.78 -11.05
CA MET A 120 -0.62 -1.42 -9.74
C MET A 120 -1.44 -0.70 -8.66
N ALA A 121 -1.51 0.63 -8.71
CA ALA A 121 -2.33 1.45 -7.82
C ALA A 121 -3.83 1.19 -8.02
N GLY A 122 -4.28 1.13 -9.28
CA GLY A 122 -5.66 0.78 -9.62
C GLY A 122 -6.03 -0.63 -9.14
N SER A 123 -5.16 -1.62 -9.39
CA SER A 123 -5.35 -2.98 -8.91
C SER A 123 -5.42 -3.07 -7.39
N GLN A 124 -4.67 -2.25 -6.65
CA GLN A 124 -4.72 -2.22 -5.20
C GLN A 124 -6.07 -1.69 -4.69
N VAL A 125 -6.60 -0.63 -5.32
CA VAL A 125 -7.93 -0.10 -5.00
C VAL A 125 -9.01 -1.14 -5.28
N GLU A 126 -8.95 -1.84 -6.41
CA GLU A 126 -9.89 -2.91 -6.76
C GLU A 126 -9.80 -4.09 -5.78
N GLU A 127 -8.58 -4.50 -5.39
CA GLU A 127 -8.34 -5.57 -4.41
C GLU A 127 -8.96 -5.21 -3.05
N MET A 128 -8.74 -3.98 -2.56
CA MET A 128 -9.30 -3.52 -1.30
C MET A 128 -10.83 -3.39 -1.36
N ALA A 129 -11.36 -2.75 -2.41
CA ALA A 129 -12.80 -2.59 -2.57
C ALA A 129 -13.51 -3.94 -2.68
N GLY A 130 -12.93 -4.89 -3.41
CA GLY A 130 -13.44 -6.26 -3.52
C GLY A 130 -13.38 -7.02 -2.19
N ALA A 131 -12.27 -6.94 -1.46
CA ALA A 131 -12.09 -7.59 -0.16
C ALA A 131 -13.07 -7.07 0.90
N MET A 132 -13.41 -5.78 0.86
CA MET A 132 -14.37 -5.15 1.76
C MET A 132 -15.81 -5.19 1.24
N GLY A 133 -16.06 -5.75 0.05
CA GLY A 133 -17.39 -5.84 -0.54
C GLY A 133 -18.02 -4.48 -0.84
N LEU A 134 -17.21 -3.46 -1.15
CA LEU A 134 -17.69 -2.10 -1.39
C LEU A 134 -18.50 -2.03 -2.69
N ARG A 135 -19.56 -1.21 -2.64
CA ARG A 135 -20.40 -0.87 -3.79
C ARG A 135 -20.17 0.57 -4.19
N ASP A 136 -20.30 0.82 -5.49
CA ASP A 136 -20.18 2.14 -6.10
C ASP A 136 -18.91 2.88 -5.65
N PHE A 137 -17.80 2.15 -5.43
CA PHE A 137 -16.54 2.74 -4.97
C PHE A 137 -15.78 3.35 -6.14
N HIS A 138 -15.81 4.68 -6.25
CA HIS A 138 -15.22 5.41 -7.36
C HIS A 138 -14.53 6.69 -6.90
N GLN A 139 -13.61 7.20 -7.72
CA GLN A 139 -12.91 8.44 -7.45
C GLN A 139 -13.90 9.61 -7.51
N VAL A 140 -13.94 10.43 -6.45
CA VAL A 140 -14.82 11.60 -6.34
C VAL A 140 -14.06 12.92 -6.28
N ASN A 141 -12.79 12.91 -5.88
CA ASN A 141 -11.98 14.11 -5.80
C ASN A 141 -10.48 13.79 -5.94
N MET A 142 -9.67 14.84 -6.05
CA MET A 142 -8.21 14.78 -5.98
C MET A 142 -7.71 15.90 -5.08
N THR A 143 -6.67 15.61 -4.32
CA THR A 143 -5.97 16.55 -3.47
C THR A 143 -4.47 16.28 -3.52
N THR A 144 -3.71 16.98 -2.70
CA THR A 144 -2.26 16.81 -2.56
C THR A 144 -1.95 16.64 -1.09
N ILE A 145 -1.11 15.66 -0.78
CA ILE A 145 -0.57 15.45 0.57
C ILE A 145 0.94 15.66 0.54
N GLU A 146 1.51 16.08 1.66
CA GLU A 146 2.95 16.02 1.86
C GLU A 146 3.33 14.57 2.21
N VAL A 147 4.54 14.14 1.83
CA VAL A 147 5.14 12.85 2.24
C VAL A 147 6.45 13.12 2.96
N ARG A 148 6.97 12.15 3.72
CA ARG A 148 8.09 12.29 4.67
C ARG A 148 9.30 13.13 4.21
N ASP A 149 9.62 13.09 2.92
CA ASP A 149 10.70 13.86 2.30
C ASP A 149 10.38 15.37 2.11
N GLY A 150 9.24 15.85 2.59
CA GLY A 150 8.71 17.20 2.32
C GLY A 150 8.22 17.39 0.88
N LYS A 151 8.07 16.29 0.13
CA LYS A 151 7.59 16.32 -1.25
C LYS A 151 6.07 16.24 -1.26
N SER A 152 5.46 16.84 -2.27
CA SER A 152 4.04 16.70 -2.52
C SER A 152 3.74 15.46 -3.35
N ALA A 153 2.73 14.70 -2.95
CA ALA A 153 2.17 13.56 -3.68
C ALA A 153 0.69 13.80 -3.98
N GLU A 154 0.25 13.45 -5.19
CA GLU A 154 -1.16 13.48 -5.56
C GLU A 154 -1.92 12.39 -4.77
N ALA A 155 -3.05 12.75 -4.20
CA ALA A 155 -3.93 11.85 -3.48
C ALA A 155 -5.31 11.83 -4.17
N LYS A 156 -5.72 10.66 -4.65
CA LYS A 156 -7.03 10.42 -5.24
C LYS A 156 -7.98 10.01 -4.13
N ILE A 157 -9.12 10.70 -4.04
CA ILE A 157 -10.13 10.45 -3.03
C ILE A 157 -11.28 9.67 -3.64
N TYR A 158 -11.67 8.59 -2.98
CA TYR A 158 -12.73 7.68 -3.37
C TYR A 158 -13.88 7.75 -2.38
N ALA A 159 -15.08 7.45 -2.86
CA ALA A 159 -16.25 7.25 -2.03
C ALA A 159 -17.06 6.07 -2.54
N GLY A 160 -17.73 5.38 -1.62
CA GLY A 160 -18.65 4.30 -1.91
C GLY A 160 -19.35 3.87 -0.63
N GLU A 161 -19.85 2.64 -0.63
CA GLU A 161 -20.69 2.14 0.44
C GLU A 161 -20.34 0.68 0.77
N MET A 162 -20.32 0.35 2.06
CA MET A 162 -20.14 -1.02 2.53
C MET A 162 -21.49 -1.57 3.03
N PRO A 163 -22.13 -2.48 2.27
CA PRO A 163 -23.36 -3.13 2.70
C PRO A 163 -23.04 -4.18 3.76
N ILE A 164 -23.53 -3.99 4.97
CA ILE A 164 -23.38 -4.94 6.07
C ILE A 164 -24.56 -5.92 6.10
N SER A 165 -25.76 -5.43 5.82
CA SER A 165 -26.97 -6.22 5.70
C SER A 165 -27.94 -5.56 4.70
N GLU A 166 -29.13 -6.12 4.52
CA GLU A 166 -30.17 -5.50 3.68
C GLU A 166 -30.64 -4.13 4.20
N LYS A 167 -30.39 -3.83 5.48
CA LYS A 167 -30.85 -2.60 6.15
C LYS A 167 -29.73 -1.66 6.58
N ILE A 168 -28.48 -2.15 6.60
CA ILE A 168 -27.34 -1.42 7.15
C ILE A 168 -26.32 -1.26 6.03
N THR A 169 -26.08 0.00 5.68
CA THR A 169 -25.06 0.42 4.73
C THR A 169 -24.22 1.50 5.39
N ILE A 170 -22.90 1.35 5.29
CA ILE A 170 -21.94 2.27 5.89
C ILE A 170 -21.33 3.10 4.76
N PRO A 171 -21.37 4.44 4.83
CA PRO A 171 -20.64 5.27 3.89
C PRO A 171 -19.16 5.05 4.11
N VAL A 172 -18.41 4.85 3.03
CA VAL A 172 -16.98 4.57 3.08
C VAL A 172 -16.24 5.55 2.19
N LYS A 173 -15.09 6.01 2.68
CA LYS A 173 -14.15 6.83 1.94
C LYS A 173 -12.86 6.05 1.74
N GLY A 174 -12.08 6.47 0.75
CA GLY A 174 -10.72 6.02 0.63
C GLY A 174 -9.81 7.06 0.03
N VAL A 175 -8.53 6.86 0.23
CA VAL A 175 -7.46 7.65 -0.35
C VAL A 175 -6.49 6.71 -1.04
N LEU A 176 -5.98 7.09 -2.20
CA LEU A 176 -4.90 6.42 -2.90
C LEU A 176 -3.84 7.45 -3.25
N THR A 177 -2.59 7.18 -2.90
CA THR A 177 -1.46 8.03 -3.25
C THR A 177 -0.23 7.21 -3.59
N THR A 178 0.64 7.82 -4.40
CA THR A 178 1.87 7.18 -4.88
C THR A 178 3.01 8.18 -4.86
N TRP A 179 4.19 7.78 -4.40
CA TRP A 179 5.37 8.64 -4.42
C TRP A 179 6.66 7.84 -4.55
N SER A 180 7.73 8.50 -4.99
CA SER A 180 9.06 7.91 -5.04
C SER A 180 9.78 8.05 -3.71
N ALA A 181 10.35 6.96 -3.20
CA ALA A 181 11.12 6.89 -1.96
C ALA A 181 12.44 6.15 -2.20
N SER A 182 13.58 6.83 -2.07
CA SER A 182 14.94 6.23 -2.07
C SER A 182 15.17 5.06 -3.04
N GLY A 183 14.96 5.27 -4.35
CA GLY A 183 15.17 4.24 -5.39
C GLY A 183 14.04 3.20 -5.50
N SER A 184 12.90 3.48 -4.88
CA SER A 184 11.67 2.68 -4.91
C SER A 184 10.45 3.57 -5.14
N THR A 185 9.30 2.94 -5.37
CA THR A 185 8.00 3.62 -5.39
C THR A 185 7.12 3.04 -4.29
N ILE A 186 6.43 3.90 -3.56
CA ILE A 186 5.39 3.51 -2.60
C ILE A 186 4.04 3.79 -3.22
N ILE A 187 3.15 2.81 -3.07
CA ILE A 187 1.72 2.94 -3.32
C ILE A 187 1.06 2.72 -1.96
N ALA A 188 0.33 3.72 -1.48
CA ALA A 188 -0.44 3.59 -0.26
C ALA A 188 -1.91 3.93 -0.54
N SER A 189 -2.78 3.09 -0.01
CA SER A 189 -4.20 3.30 -0.06
C SER A 189 -4.80 3.09 1.32
N ALA A 190 -5.81 3.87 1.66
CA ALA A 190 -6.55 3.70 2.88
C ALA A 190 -8.04 3.67 2.62
N ILE A 191 -8.78 2.95 3.46
CA ILE A 191 -10.25 2.88 3.45
C ILE A 191 -10.73 3.06 4.88
N TYR A 192 -11.75 3.87 5.07
CA TYR A 192 -12.26 4.25 6.39
C TYR A 192 -13.75 4.62 6.35
N PRO A 193 -14.47 4.51 7.48
CA PRO A 193 -15.82 5.02 7.64
C PRO A 193 -15.91 6.51 7.28
N GLY A 194 -16.80 6.84 6.34
CA GLY A 194 -16.88 8.17 5.74
C GLY A 194 -17.82 9.15 6.41
N GLY A 195 -18.57 8.71 7.41
CA GLY A 195 -19.60 9.48 8.10
C GLY A 195 -20.59 8.59 8.84
N ASP A 196 -21.54 9.25 9.48
CA ASP A 196 -22.55 8.59 10.32
C ASP A 196 -23.32 7.51 9.57
N PHE A 197 -23.69 6.46 10.31
CA PHE A 197 -24.58 5.43 9.80
C PHE A 197 -25.54 4.94 10.88
N VAL A 198 -26.62 4.33 10.43
CA VAL A 198 -27.66 3.81 11.32
C VAL A 198 -27.50 2.31 11.46
N LEU A 199 -27.34 1.86 12.70
CA LEU A 199 -27.48 0.46 13.08
C LEU A 199 -28.95 0.19 13.47
N GLU A 200 -29.67 -0.55 12.64
CA GLU A 200 -31.03 -1.01 12.97
C GLU A 200 -30.98 -2.46 13.46
N THR A 201 -31.37 -2.68 14.71
CA THR A 201 -31.61 -4.01 15.30
C THR A 201 -33.10 -4.31 15.35
N GLU A 202 -33.50 -5.49 15.85
CA GLU A 202 -34.92 -5.84 15.99
C GLU A 202 -35.64 -4.94 17.01
N ASP A 203 -34.91 -4.45 18.02
CA ASP A 203 -35.48 -3.74 19.16
C ASP A 203 -35.14 -2.24 19.19
N GLU A 204 -34.03 -1.84 18.56
CA GLU A 204 -33.47 -0.49 18.68
C GLU A 204 -32.83 0.02 17.37
N LYS A 205 -32.87 1.34 17.19
CA LYS A 205 -32.19 2.08 16.12
C LYS A 205 -31.14 2.98 16.77
N VAL A 206 -29.87 2.69 16.50
CA VAL A 206 -28.73 3.43 17.04
C VAL A 206 -28.07 4.18 15.89
N ILE A 207 -27.73 5.46 16.11
CA ILE A 207 -26.91 6.23 15.18
C ILE A 207 -25.47 6.08 15.66
N ILE A 208 -24.60 5.60 14.80
CA ILE A 208 -23.16 5.54 15.02
C ILE A 208 -22.58 6.82 14.42
N GLU A 209 -21.94 7.61 15.26
CA GLU A 209 -21.38 8.92 14.89
C GLU A 209 -19.91 8.76 14.47
N ILE A 210 -19.59 9.21 13.26
CA ILE A 210 -18.25 9.10 12.67
C ILE A 210 -17.85 10.44 12.07
N ASP A 211 -16.76 10.99 12.58
CA ASP A 211 -16.13 12.16 11.97
C ASP A 211 -15.15 11.74 10.86
N GLY A 212 -15.70 11.48 9.66
CA GLY A 212 -14.89 11.07 8.51
C GLY A 212 -13.85 12.12 8.05
N ALA A 213 -13.93 13.37 8.54
CA ALA A 213 -12.89 14.37 8.26
C ALA A 213 -11.69 14.16 9.20
N ALA A 214 -11.93 13.91 10.50
CA ALA A 214 -10.89 13.56 11.45
C ALA A 214 -10.14 12.27 11.03
N GLU A 215 -10.90 11.23 10.63
CA GLU A 215 -10.32 9.97 10.09
C GLU A 215 -9.39 10.23 8.90
N TYR A 216 -9.77 11.14 8.01
CA TYR A 216 -8.96 11.50 6.86
C TYR A 216 -7.67 12.23 7.27
N GLU A 217 -7.76 13.19 8.19
CA GLU A 217 -6.62 13.94 8.68
C GLU A 217 -5.59 13.01 9.34
N GLU A 218 -6.04 12.12 10.21
CA GLU A 218 -5.20 11.13 10.87
C GLU A 218 -4.50 10.19 9.88
N ILE A 219 -5.24 9.65 8.91
CA ILE A 219 -4.65 8.82 7.83
C ILE A 219 -3.58 9.61 7.08
N VAL A 220 -3.82 10.88 6.76
CA VAL A 220 -2.83 11.72 6.06
C VAL A 220 -1.58 11.94 6.92
N GLU A 221 -1.72 12.14 8.23
CA GLU A 221 -0.59 12.25 9.16
C GLU A 221 0.24 10.94 9.19
N LEU A 222 -0.41 9.79 9.23
CA LEU A 222 0.26 8.49 9.17
C LEU A 222 1.01 8.28 7.83
N LEU A 223 0.38 8.63 6.71
CA LEU A 223 1.00 8.56 5.38
C LEU A 223 2.20 9.51 5.26
N GLN A 224 2.17 10.67 5.92
CA GLN A 224 3.30 11.62 5.99
C GLN A 224 4.52 11.03 6.71
N GLN A 225 4.32 10.12 7.66
CA GLN A 225 5.41 9.46 8.39
C GLN A 225 5.98 8.23 7.68
N MET A 226 5.32 7.76 6.61
CA MET A 226 5.67 6.53 5.91
C MET A 226 6.92 6.70 5.03
N GLU A 227 7.86 5.76 5.16
CA GLU A 227 9.08 5.67 4.34
C GLU A 227 9.27 4.33 3.67
#